data_AF-A0A0C2CAK5-F1
#
_entry.id   AF-A0A0C2CAK5-F1
#
_cell.length_a   1.000
_cell.length_b   1.000
_cell.length_c   1.000
_cell.angle_alpha   90.00
_cell.angle_beta   90.00
_cell.angle_gamma   90.00
#
_symmetry.space_group_name_H-M   'P 1'
#
loop_
_entity.id
_entity.type
_entity.pdbx_description
1 polymer ?
#
loop_
_entity_poly.entity_id
_entity_poly.type
_entity_poly.pdbx_seq_one_letter_code
_entity_poly.pdbx_strand_id
1 'polypeptide(L)'
;LFQPGRVATLVEEEDSFATGIVFEVRGEENIRQAFGHLWEREINNGYEFVEIRVELAESGDVINAWTCIAGLDNEFYLGDADIEQMAGEIRRAKGCAGPNFEYVLKLAEHVRQLFPEDQDEHLFELEYRLRRLVASYV
;
A
#
# COMPACT_ATOMS: atom_id res chain seq x y z
N LEU A 1 19.81 -14.57 -7.22
CA LEU A 1 19.15 -14.59 -5.90
C LEU A 1 17.91 -13.72 -6.03
N PHE A 2 16.73 -14.29 -5.84
CA PHE A 2 15.47 -13.56 -5.83
C PHE A 2 15.50 -12.58 -4.64
N GLN A 3 15.26 -11.29 -4.91
CA GLN A 3 15.19 -10.24 -3.89
C GLN A 3 13.78 -9.65 -3.95
N PRO A 4 12.81 -10.24 -3.21
CA PRO A 4 11.45 -9.74 -3.21
C PRO A 4 11.42 -8.31 -2.68
N GLY A 5 10.55 -7.48 -3.26
CA GLY A 5 10.25 -6.17 -2.71
C GLY A 5 9.21 -6.25 -1.59
N ARG A 6 9.03 -5.14 -0.87
CA ARG A 6 7.91 -4.90 0.03
C ARG A 6 6.95 -3.88 -0.57
N VAL A 7 5.67 -4.18 -0.49
CA VAL A 7 4.55 -3.30 -0.89
C VAL A 7 3.56 -3.23 0.27
N ALA A 8 2.68 -2.23 0.26
CA ALA A 8 1.71 -2.04 1.32
C ALA A 8 0.62 -3.13 1.32
N THR A 9 0.13 -3.46 2.51
CA THR A 9 -1.11 -4.21 2.76
C THR A 9 -1.76 -3.63 4.02
N LEU A 10 -3.06 -3.85 4.19
CA LEU A 10 -3.78 -3.45 5.40
C LEU A 10 -3.78 -4.61 6.40
N VAL A 11 -3.57 -4.30 7.67
CA VAL A 11 -3.66 -5.24 8.79
C VAL A 11 -4.77 -4.78 9.71
N GLU A 12 -5.59 -5.73 10.19
CA GLU A 12 -6.64 -5.44 11.15
C GLU A 12 -6.03 -5.12 12.52
N GLU A 13 -6.34 -3.94 13.05
CA GLU A 13 -5.84 -3.45 14.33
C GLU A 13 -6.96 -2.65 15.04
N GLU A 14 -7.14 -2.91 16.34
CA GLU A 14 -8.12 -2.17 17.15
C GLU A 14 -7.70 -0.70 17.34
N ASP A 15 -8.67 0.21 17.32
CA ASP A 15 -8.47 1.66 17.49
C ASP A 15 -7.46 2.31 16.50
N SER A 16 -7.30 1.70 15.32
CA SER A 16 -6.41 2.16 14.25
C SER A 16 -7.19 2.56 12.99
N PHE A 17 -6.58 3.37 12.13
CA PHE A 17 -7.16 3.77 10.84
C PHE A 17 -6.07 3.94 9.78
N ALA A 18 -6.48 3.84 8.51
CA ALA A 18 -5.65 4.17 7.37
C ALA A 18 -6.40 5.16 6.47
N THR A 19 -5.73 6.24 6.07
CA THR A 19 -6.31 7.23 5.15
C THR A 19 -6.08 6.80 3.70
N GLY A 20 -7.10 6.99 2.86
CA GLY A 20 -7.02 6.61 1.46
C GLY A 20 -8.06 7.31 0.60
N ILE A 21 -8.12 6.89 -0.67
CA ILE A 21 -9.12 7.37 -1.63
C ILE A 21 -10.07 6.23 -1.96
N VAL A 22 -11.36 6.52 -1.95
CA VAL A 22 -12.40 5.63 -2.51
C VAL A 22 -12.78 6.13 -3.90
N PHE A 23 -12.82 5.22 -4.88
CA PHE A 23 -13.22 5.52 -6.24
C PHE A 23 -14.62 4.95 -6.52
N GLU A 24 -15.55 5.79 -6.97
CA GLU A 24 -16.85 5.32 -7.47
C GLU A 24 -16.73 4.97 -8.97
N VAL A 25 -16.99 3.71 -9.31
CA VAL A 25 -17.06 3.25 -10.70
C VAL A 25 -18.52 3.12 -11.12
N ARG A 26 -18.92 3.88 -12.15
CA ARG A 26 -20.31 3.92 -12.62
C ARG A 26 -20.50 3.17 -13.93
N GLY A 27 -21.58 2.39 -14.00
CA GLY A 27 -21.99 1.63 -15.18
C GLY A 27 -21.42 0.21 -15.18
N GLU A 28 -22.28 -0.76 -15.52
CA GLU A 28 -21.96 -2.20 -15.42
C GLU A 28 -20.68 -2.58 -16.18
N GLU A 29 -20.49 -2.04 -17.38
CA GLU A 29 -19.31 -2.35 -18.20
C GLU A 29 -18.02 -1.79 -17.60
N ASN A 30 -18.04 -0.56 -17.08
CA ASN A 30 -16.88 0.03 -16.42
C ASN A 30 -16.53 -0.73 -15.14
N ILE A 31 -17.54 -1.16 -14.38
CA ILE A 31 -17.36 -1.99 -13.18
C ILE A 31 -16.70 -3.30 -13.57
N ARG A 32 -17.21 -4.00 -14.59
CA ARG A 32 -16.64 -5.26 -15.08
C ARG A 32 -15.18 -5.10 -15.51
N GLN A 33 -14.86 -4.03 -16.25
CA GLN A 33 -13.49 -3.76 -16.70
C GLN A 33 -12.56 -3.42 -15.54
N ALA A 34 -13.02 -2.61 -14.58
CA ALA A 34 -12.23 -2.27 -13.39
C ALA A 34 -11.90 -3.52 -12.56
N PHE A 35 -12.90 -4.37 -12.29
CA PHE A 35 -12.66 -5.63 -11.59
C PHE A 35 -11.75 -6.57 -12.37
N GLY A 36 -11.91 -6.69 -13.69
CA GLY A 36 -11.00 -7.49 -14.53
C GLY A 36 -9.55 -7.02 -14.41
N HIS A 37 -9.32 -5.71 -14.48
CA HIS A 37 -7.98 -5.13 -14.34
C HIS A 37 -7.38 -5.31 -12.94
N LEU A 38 -8.18 -5.08 -11.89
CA LEU A 38 -7.74 -5.27 -10.51
C LEU A 38 -7.45 -6.74 -10.20
N TRP A 39 -8.24 -7.66 -10.77
CA TRP A 39 -8.03 -9.10 -10.60
C TRP A 39 -6.68 -9.54 -11.15
N GLU A 40 -6.34 -9.16 -12.38
CA GLU A 40 -5.07 -9.50 -13.02
C GLU A 40 -3.86 -8.93 -12.26
N ARG A 41 -4.01 -7.74 -11.68
CA ARG A 41 -2.94 -7.03 -10.99
C ARG A 41 -2.69 -7.54 -9.57
N GLU A 42 -3.75 -7.78 -8.81
CA GLU A 42 -3.66 -7.99 -7.35
C GLU A 42 -3.80 -9.47 -6.96
N ILE A 43 -4.77 -10.18 -7.53
CA ILE A 43 -5.07 -11.57 -7.11
C ILE A 43 -3.96 -12.54 -7.51
N ASN A 44 -3.30 -12.29 -8.65
CA ASN A 44 -2.13 -13.07 -9.06
C ASN A 44 -0.94 -12.94 -8.08
N ASN A 45 -0.98 -11.97 -7.15
CA ASN A 45 0.01 -11.77 -6.09
C ASN A 45 -0.55 -12.14 -4.70
N GLY A 46 -1.64 -12.90 -4.64
CA GLY A 46 -2.22 -13.45 -3.41
C GLY A 46 -3.07 -12.46 -2.59
N TYR A 47 -3.45 -11.32 -3.16
CA TYR A 47 -4.44 -10.45 -2.53
C TYR A 47 -5.83 -11.08 -2.64
N GLU A 48 -6.72 -10.71 -1.72
CA GLU A 48 -8.13 -11.08 -1.74
C GLU A 48 -9.00 -9.82 -1.72
N PHE A 49 -10.15 -9.88 -2.40
CA PHE A 49 -11.14 -8.81 -2.34
C PHE A 49 -11.96 -8.92 -1.05
N VAL A 50 -11.95 -7.84 -0.27
CA VAL A 50 -12.74 -7.72 0.95
C VAL A 50 -13.57 -6.45 0.92
N GLU A 51 -14.75 -6.51 1.54
CA GLU A 51 -15.59 -5.35 1.76
C GLU A 51 -15.24 -4.73 3.12
N ILE A 52 -14.87 -3.45 3.12
CA ILE A 52 -14.51 -2.69 4.31
C ILE A 52 -15.46 -1.51 4.51
N ARG A 53 -15.59 -1.06 5.76
CA ARG A 53 -16.30 0.17 6.08
C ARG A 53 -15.35 1.35 5.97
N VAL A 54 -15.78 2.40 5.27
CA VAL A 54 -15.00 3.64 5.09
C VAL A 54 -15.84 4.82 5.52
N GLU A 55 -15.28 5.66 6.40
CA GLU A 55 -15.86 6.96 6.73
C GLU A 55 -15.39 8.01 5.72
N LEU A 56 -16.33 8.69 5.07
CA LEU A 56 -16.03 9.71 4.08
C LEU A 56 -15.65 11.03 4.75
N ALA A 57 -14.44 11.51 4.51
CA ALA A 57 -13.91 12.73 5.15
C ALA A 57 -14.79 13.98 4.93
N GLU A 58 -15.50 14.08 3.80
CA GLU A 58 -16.31 15.26 3.47
C GLU A 58 -17.67 15.29 4.20
N SER A 59 -18.30 14.13 4.41
CA SER A 59 -19.67 14.04 4.95
C SER A 59 -19.77 13.36 6.31
N GLY A 60 -18.76 12.58 6.72
CA GLY A 60 -18.83 11.67 7.86
C GLY A 60 -19.70 10.43 7.61
N ASP A 61 -20.22 10.25 6.39
CA ASP A 61 -21.02 9.08 6.06
C ASP A 61 -20.13 7.83 6.03
N VAL A 62 -20.67 6.72 6.52
CA VAL A 62 -20.00 5.43 6.45
C VAL A 62 -20.58 4.63 5.29
N ILE A 63 -19.70 4.27 4.34
CA ILE A 63 -20.03 3.42 3.20
C ILE A 63 -19.31 2.08 3.29
N ASN A 64 -19.80 1.10 2.54
CA ASN A 64 -19.04 -0.11 2.24
C ASN A 64 -18.29 0.08 0.93
N ALA A 65 -17.02 -0.30 0.90
CA ALA A 65 -16.17 -0.27 -0.29
C ALA A 65 -15.37 -1.56 -0.43
N TRP A 66 -15.06 -1.92 -1.66
CA TRP A 66 -14.18 -3.06 -1.95
C TRP A 66 -12.71 -2.61 -1.93
N THR A 67 -11.85 -3.40 -1.31
CA THR A 67 -10.40 -3.25 -1.37
C THR A 67 -9.73 -4.62 -1.56
N CYS A 68 -8.45 -4.61 -1.89
CA CYS A 68 -7.62 -5.80 -1.98
C CYS A 68 -6.69 -5.84 -0.77
N ILE A 69 -6.68 -6.93 0.00
CA ILE A 69 -5.76 -7.13 1.13
C ILE A 69 -5.00 -8.44 0.90
N ALA A 70 -3.68 -8.40 1.10
CA ALA A 70 -2.89 -9.62 1.26
C ALA A 70 -3.01 -10.06 2.72
N GLY A 71 -3.77 -11.14 2.96
CA GLY A 71 -3.96 -11.73 4.28
C GLY A 71 -2.65 -12.25 4.90
N LEU A 72 -2.66 -12.49 6.21
CA LEU A 72 -1.50 -13.00 6.95
C LEU A 72 -1.06 -14.41 6.52
N ASP A 73 -1.97 -15.16 5.89
CA ASP A 73 -1.75 -16.49 5.31
C ASP A 73 -1.25 -16.46 3.86
N ASN A 74 -1.11 -15.28 3.25
CA ASN A 74 -0.53 -15.13 1.92
C ASN A 74 0.94 -15.59 1.91
N GLU A 75 1.31 -16.45 0.97
CA GLU A 75 2.68 -16.98 0.82
C GLU A 75 3.75 -15.89 0.56
N PHE A 76 3.33 -14.71 0.11
CA PHE A 76 4.17 -13.54 -0.11
C PHE A 76 4.20 -12.58 1.10
N TYR A 77 3.48 -12.88 2.18
CA TYR A 77 3.51 -12.09 3.40
C TYR A 77 4.86 -12.26 4.10
N LEU A 78 5.68 -11.21 4.09
CA LEU A 78 7.03 -11.23 4.67
C LEU A 78 7.05 -11.02 6.20
N GLY A 79 5.87 -10.87 6.82
CA GLY A 79 5.73 -10.67 8.26
C GLY A 79 6.20 -9.31 8.76
N ASP A 80 6.02 -9.15 10.07
CA ASP A 80 6.58 -8.06 10.84
C ASP A 80 8.10 -8.04 10.69
N ALA A 81 8.62 -6.86 10.38
CA ALA A 81 10.05 -6.59 10.35
C ALA A 81 10.27 -5.20 10.92
N ASP A 82 11.42 -4.97 11.55
CA ASP A 82 11.76 -3.62 11.96
C ASP A 82 12.02 -2.72 10.74
N ILE A 83 11.93 -1.40 10.96
CA ILE A 83 12.10 -0.40 9.90
C ILE A 83 13.46 -0.54 9.19
N GLU A 84 14.52 -0.94 9.90
CA GLU A 84 15.87 -1.07 9.33
C GLU A 84 15.97 -2.27 8.38
N GLN A 85 15.41 -3.41 8.78
CA GLN A 85 15.30 -4.60 7.94
C GLN A 85 14.47 -4.29 6.70
N MET A 86 13.28 -3.69 6.87
CA MET A 86 12.41 -3.32 5.77
C MET A 86 13.10 -2.37 4.79
N ALA A 87 13.73 -1.30 5.29
CA ALA A 87 14.45 -0.35 4.47
C ALA A 87 15.60 -1.02 3.70
N GLY A 88 16.31 -1.96 4.34
CA GLY A 88 17.37 -2.75 3.71
C GLY A 88 16.87 -3.64 2.56
N GLU A 89 15.74 -4.31 2.75
CA GLU A 89 15.07 -5.14 1.74
C GLU A 89 14.59 -4.29 0.56
N ILE A 90 13.81 -3.23 0.85
CA ILE A 90 13.25 -2.31 -0.14
C ILE A 90 14.34 -1.65 -0.99
N ARG A 91 15.45 -1.24 -0.37
CA ARG A 91 16.56 -0.61 -1.08
C ARG A 91 17.20 -1.54 -2.11
N ARG A 92 17.29 -2.83 -1.83
CA ARG A 92 17.95 -3.83 -2.72
C ARG A 92 17.01 -4.34 -3.81
N ALA A 93 15.70 -4.38 -3.54
CA ALA A 93 14.72 -4.94 -4.43
C ALA A 93 14.44 -4.07 -5.68
N LYS A 94 14.26 -4.74 -6.82
CA LYS A 94 13.87 -4.14 -8.10
C LYS A 94 12.97 -5.09 -8.88
N GLY A 95 11.78 -4.62 -9.25
CA GLY A 95 10.81 -5.36 -10.07
C GLY A 95 10.72 -4.81 -11.50
N CYS A 96 9.73 -5.30 -12.25
CA CYS A 96 9.41 -4.79 -13.58
C CYS A 96 9.01 -3.30 -13.58
N ALA A 97 8.42 -2.82 -12.48
CA ALA A 97 8.04 -1.42 -12.27
C ALA A 97 9.19 -0.50 -11.83
N GLY A 98 10.41 -1.04 -11.67
CA GLY A 98 11.57 -0.28 -11.22
C GLY A 98 12.01 -0.61 -9.79
N PRO A 99 12.89 0.22 -9.20
CA PRO A 99 13.40 0.04 -7.84
C PRO A 99 12.28 0.16 -6.81
N ASN A 100 12.25 -0.72 -5.81
CA ASN A 100 11.17 -0.75 -4.83
C ASN A 100 11.19 0.47 -3.89
N PHE A 101 12.35 1.08 -3.63
CA PHE A 101 12.40 2.33 -2.86
C PHE A 101 11.62 3.47 -3.53
N GLU A 102 11.51 3.51 -4.86
CA GLU A 102 10.73 4.56 -5.54
C GLU A 102 9.24 4.45 -5.22
N TYR A 103 8.72 3.23 -5.02
CA TYR A 103 7.34 3.01 -4.62
C TYR A 103 7.05 3.68 -3.27
N VAL A 104 7.90 3.42 -2.26
CA VAL A 104 7.73 3.98 -0.91
C VAL A 104 7.88 5.49 -0.90
N LEU A 105 8.90 6.03 -1.58
CA LEU A 105 9.12 7.47 -1.64
C LEU A 105 7.96 8.21 -2.33
N LYS A 106 7.44 7.65 -3.43
CA LYS A 106 6.25 8.20 -4.11
C LYS A 106 5.02 8.10 -3.22
N LEU A 107 4.81 6.98 -2.53
CA LEU A 107 3.68 6.83 -1.62
C LEU A 107 3.70 7.90 -0.52
N ALA A 108 4.84 8.06 0.16
CA ALA A 108 5.00 9.08 1.21
C ALA A 108 4.82 10.52 0.68
N GLU A 109 5.25 10.80 -0.55
CA GLU A 109 4.99 12.08 -1.21
C GLU A 109 3.49 12.31 -1.45
N HIS A 110 2.78 11.32 -2.02
CA HIS A 110 1.36 11.45 -2.33
C HIS A 110 0.49 11.51 -1.07
N VAL A 111 0.81 10.74 -0.02
CA VAL A 111 0.11 10.82 1.28
C VAL A 111 0.21 12.23 1.84
N ARG A 112 1.40 12.84 1.88
CA ARG A 112 1.54 14.24 2.35
C ARG A 112 0.80 15.26 1.49
N GLN A 113 0.72 15.04 0.17
CA GLN A 113 0.03 15.96 -0.73
C GLN A 113 -1.50 15.87 -0.60
N LEU A 114 -2.02 14.66 -0.44
CA LEU A 114 -3.46 14.39 -0.42
C LEU A 114 -4.06 14.51 0.99
N PHE A 115 -3.29 14.12 2.01
CA PHE A 115 -3.72 14.00 3.40
C PHE A 115 -2.70 14.70 4.32
N PRO A 116 -2.59 16.04 4.29
CA PRO A 116 -1.55 16.77 5.02
C PRO A 116 -1.65 16.64 6.54
N GLU A 117 -2.85 16.35 7.06
CA GLU A 117 -3.09 16.12 8.48
C GLU A 117 -2.80 14.67 8.90
N ASP A 118 -2.62 13.75 7.95
CA ASP A 118 -2.30 12.36 8.24
C ASP A 118 -0.82 12.21 8.63
N GLN A 119 -0.60 11.58 9.78
CA GLN A 119 0.72 11.34 10.35
C GLN A 119 0.98 9.84 10.36
N ASP A 120 1.07 9.22 9.18
CA ASP A 120 1.48 7.83 9.02
C ASP A 120 2.95 7.66 9.47
N GLU A 121 3.13 7.44 10.77
CA GLU A 121 4.44 7.33 11.42
C GLU A 121 5.28 6.22 10.80
N HIS A 122 4.64 5.09 10.46
CA HIS A 122 5.29 3.93 9.87
C HIS A 122 5.87 4.27 8.49
N LEU A 123 5.04 4.83 7.60
CA LEU A 123 5.45 5.22 6.25
C LEU A 123 6.54 6.29 6.28
N PHE A 124 6.41 7.30 7.13
CA PHE A 124 7.37 8.41 7.20
C PHE A 124 8.69 8.02 7.85
N GLU A 125 8.70 7.12 8.85
CA GLU A 125 9.97 6.59 9.37
C GLU A 125 10.69 5.76 8.31
N LEU A 126 9.96 4.90 7.59
CA LEU A 126 10.51 4.07 6.52
C LEU A 126 11.09 4.93 5.38
N GLU A 127 10.37 5.98 4.97
CA GLU A 127 10.84 6.95 4.00
C GLU A 127 12.13 7.64 4.46
N TYR A 128 12.18 8.11 5.71
CA TYR A 128 13.35 8.76 6.27
C TYR A 128 14.59 7.84 6.21
N ARG A 129 14.45 6.57 6.59
CA ARG A 129 15.55 5.60 6.50
C ARG A 129 15.97 5.36 5.04
N LEU A 130 15.02 5.18 4.14
CA LEU A 130 15.32 4.96 2.71
C LEU A 130 16.07 6.13 2.10
N ARG A 131 15.69 7.38 2.40
CA ARG A 131 16.41 8.57 1.90
C ARG A 131 17.87 8.58 2.35
N ARG A 132 18.14 8.22 3.62
CA ARG A 132 19.52 8.13 4.13
C ARG A 132 20.32 7.02 3.44
N LEU A 133 19.71 5.86 3.26
CA LEU A 133 20.36 4.71 2.62
C LEU A 133 20.59 4.90 1.12
N VAL A 134 19.77 5.69 0.43
CA VAL A 134 19.96 5.99 -1.00
C VAL A 134 20.95 7.14 -1.19
N ALA A 135 20.91 8.18 -0.35
CA ALA A 135 21.84 9.29 -0.40
C ALA A 135 23.29 8.88 -0.11
N SER A 136 23.52 7.82 0.68
CA SER A 136 24.88 7.31 0.97
C SER A 136 25.54 6.57 -0.21
N TYR A 137 24.88 6.47 -1.37
CA TYR A 137 25.37 5.78 -2.56
C TYR A 137 25.46 6.69 -3.81
N VAL A 138 25.25 8.01 -3.65
CA VAL A 138 25.48 9.03 -4.68
C VAL A 138 26.73 9.84 -4.36
#